data_AF-A0A554QWD4-F1
#
_entry.id   AF-A0A554QWD4-F1
#
_cell.length_a   1.000
_cell.length_b   1.000
_cell.length_c   1.000
_cell.angle_alpha   90.00
_cell.angle_beta   90.00
_cell.angle_gamma   90.00
#
_symmetry.space_group_name_H-M   'P 1'
#
loop_
_entity.id
_entity.type
_entity.pdbx_description
1 polymer ?
#
loop_
_entity_poly.entity_id
_entity_poly.type
_entity_poly.pdbx_seq_one_letter_code
_entity_poly.pdbx_strand_id
1 'polypeptide(L)'
;MHKNVLALKTLRNRVAHHQAIFDLPLEERFEQAMDLLRWIDADLERWVSSLCRVPTLLDVRPKAAESIAVVVPARKAWPFYLAHGAYVCQPGRYIRQVSHVAFYADAAVQREVPKVLERIDHIVWTPEEIGRRMVSGTEEDKRIAGIIKGARDLGWEGNEYQLFLLTHPDDEGRRLGHVTLGTELRRQGSGRGSAWVQRQRYAVVAAMSAARTLGDLDQL
;
A
#
# COMPACT_ATOMS: atom_id res chain seq x y z
N MET A 1 -9.46 13.97 10.31
CA MET A 1 -8.69 14.81 11.23
C MET A 1 -8.72 14.32 12.68
N HIS A 2 -9.86 14.36 13.38
CA HIS A 2 -9.95 14.03 14.82
C HIS A 2 -9.33 12.67 15.21
N LYS A 3 -9.57 11.61 14.42
CA LYS A 3 -8.97 10.28 14.63
C LYS A 3 -7.44 10.28 14.58
N ASN A 4 -6.83 11.01 13.64
CA ASN A 4 -5.37 11.10 13.52
C ASN A 4 -4.77 11.81 14.74
N VAL A 5 -5.40 12.90 15.19
CA VAL A 5 -4.96 13.64 16.39
C VAL A 5 -5.01 12.75 17.63
N LEU A 6 -6.10 11.99 17.83
CA LEU A 6 -6.22 11.06 18.95
C LEU A 6 -5.17 9.93 18.89
N ALA A 7 -4.99 9.33 17.71
CA ALA A 7 -3.99 8.30 17.48
C ALA A 7 -2.58 8.76 17.84
N LEU A 8 -2.18 9.95 17.38
CA LEU A 8 -0.86 10.51 17.67
C LEU A 8 -0.72 10.95 19.14
N LYS A 9 -1.78 11.47 19.76
CA LYS A 9 -1.79 11.76 21.20
C LYS A 9 -1.51 10.48 22.01
N THR A 10 -2.16 9.37 21.68
CA THR A 10 -1.92 8.09 22.33
C THR A 10 -0.49 7.60 22.11
N LEU A 11 0.03 7.67 20.88
CA LEU A 11 1.42 7.32 20.58
C LEU A 11 2.41 8.15 21.41
N ARG A 12 2.25 9.49 21.40
CA ARG A 12 3.08 10.43 22.16
C ARG A 12 3.09 10.10 23.64
N ASN A 13 1.92 9.79 24.21
CA ASN A 13 1.82 9.40 25.61
C ASN A 13 2.57 8.08 25.89
N ARG A 14 2.45 7.07 25.02
CA ARG A 14 3.19 5.81 25.19
C ARG A 14 4.71 6.00 25.15
N VAL A 15 5.20 6.79 24.19
CA VAL A 15 6.62 7.12 24.07
C VAL A 15 7.11 7.85 25.32
N ALA A 16 6.35 8.82 25.82
CA ALA A 16 6.66 9.54 27.05
C ALA A 16 6.70 8.64 28.31
N HIS A 17 5.94 7.54 28.29
CA HIS A 17 5.92 6.53 29.35
C HIS A 17 6.87 5.34 29.08
N HIS A 18 7.81 5.45 28.13
CA HIS A 18 8.76 4.39 27.76
C HIS A 18 8.13 3.02 27.47
N GLN A 19 6.89 3.02 26.97
CA GLN A 19 6.21 1.77 26.61
C GLN A 19 6.72 1.26 25.27
N ALA A 20 6.69 -0.07 25.12
CA ALA A 20 6.91 -0.72 23.83
C ALA A 20 5.96 -0.16 22.75
N ILE A 21 6.54 0.24 21.61
CA ILE A 21 5.80 0.75 20.45
C ILE A 21 6.00 -0.12 19.21
N PHE A 22 6.83 -1.17 19.28
CA PHE A 22 7.23 -1.99 18.13
C PHE A 22 6.09 -2.85 17.55
N ASP A 23 5.03 -3.07 18.33
CA ASP A 23 3.79 -3.76 17.93
C ASP A 23 2.73 -2.80 17.36
N LEU A 24 2.99 -1.48 17.37
CA LEU A 24 2.09 -0.51 16.76
C LEU A 24 2.35 -0.43 15.24
N PRO A 25 1.35 -0.04 14.43
CA PRO A 25 1.54 0.23 13.01
C PRO A 25 2.32 1.55 12.82
N LEU A 26 3.62 1.53 13.13
CA LEU A 26 4.49 2.72 13.18
C LEU A 26 4.53 3.46 11.84
N GLU A 27 4.44 2.72 10.73
CA GLU A 27 4.32 3.27 9.38
C GLU A 27 3.04 4.13 9.25
N GLU A 28 1.89 3.61 9.68
CA GLU A 28 0.61 4.36 9.65
C GLU A 28 0.68 5.58 10.57
N ARG A 29 1.34 5.45 11.74
CA ARG A 29 1.52 6.57 12.67
C ARG A 29 2.40 7.66 12.08
N PHE A 30 3.46 7.29 11.37
CA PHE A 30 4.32 8.24 10.68
C PHE A 30 3.53 9.00 9.61
N GLU A 31 2.79 8.30 8.74
CA GLU A 31 1.92 8.96 7.74
C GLU A 31 0.89 9.89 8.39
N GLN A 32 0.26 9.46 9.50
CA GLN A 32 -0.69 10.30 10.24
C GLN A 32 -0.03 11.59 10.76
N ALA A 33 1.23 11.54 11.17
CA ALA A 33 1.99 12.71 11.59
C ALA A 33 2.30 13.64 10.40
N MET A 34 2.79 13.09 9.28
CA MET A 34 3.09 13.88 8.08
C MET A 34 1.83 14.54 7.50
N ASP A 35 0.69 13.85 7.51
CA ASP A 35 -0.58 14.46 7.09
C ASP A 35 -1.03 15.61 7.98
N LEU A 36 -0.85 15.49 9.30
CA LEU A 36 -1.14 16.60 10.20
C LEU A 36 -0.22 17.79 9.94
N LEU A 37 1.07 17.54 9.71
CA LEU A 37 2.01 18.59 9.33
C LEU A 37 1.58 19.26 8.02
N ARG A 38 1.23 18.48 7.00
CA ARG A 38 0.76 19.00 5.71
C ARG A 38 -0.49 19.87 5.84
N TRP A 39 -1.40 19.52 6.75
CA TRP A 39 -2.60 20.33 7.03
C TRP A 39 -2.29 21.64 7.76
N ILE A 40 -1.22 21.66 8.56
CA ILE A 40 -0.75 22.89 9.20
C ILE A 40 -0.06 23.77 8.15
N ASP A 41 0.92 23.20 7.44
CA ASP A 41 1.74 23.87 6.44
C ASP A 41 2.45 22.82 5.54
N ALA A 42 2.31 22.94 4.22
CA ALA A 42 2.89 22.00 3.27
C ALA A 42 4.42 22.15 3.08
N ASP A 43 4.97 23.35 3.28
CA ASP A 43 6.42 23.57 3.28
C ASP A 43 7.06 23.00 4.55
N LEU A 44 6.36 23.11 5.69
CA LEU A 44 6.79 22.48 6.94
C LEU A 44 6.84 20.95 6.82
N GLU A 45 5.81 20.33 6.24
CA GLU A 45 5.81 18.88 5.99
C GLU A 45 6.99 18.47 5.13
N ARG A 46 7.23 19.17 4.01
CA ARG A 46 8.37 18.90 3.12
C ARG A 46 9.71 19.04 3.84
N TRP A 47 9.87 20.10 4.65
CA TRP A 47 11.09 20.30 5.44
C TRP A 47 11.30 19.17 6.46
N VAL A 48 10.27 18.80 7.24
CA VAL A 48 10.35 17.70 8.21
C VAL A 48 10.64 16.37 7.50
N SER A 49 9.95 16.08 6.40
CA SER A 49 10.15 14.87 5.60
C SER A 49 11.60 14.73 5.14
N SER A 50 12.23 15.82 4.69
CA SER A 50 13.63 15.80 4.22
C SER A 50 14.67 15.51 5.31
N LEU A 51 14.35 15.78 6.57
CA LEU A 51 15.23 15.53 7.72
C LEU A 51 14.87 14.23 8.47
N CYS A 52 13.71 13.64 8.19
CA CYS A 52 13.18 12.55 8.98
C CYS A 52 13.86 11.21 8.65
N ARG A 53 14.45 10.58 9.67
CA ARG A 53 15.06 9.25 9.55
C ARG A 53 14.09 8.09 9.78
N VAL A 54 12.84 8.36 10.16
CA VAL A 54 11.86 7.31 10.50
C VAL A 54 11.61 6.35 9.33
N PRO A 55 11.40 6.81 8.08
CA PRO A 55 11.28 5.91 6.92
C PRO A 55 12.49 4.98 6.78
N THR A 56 13.70 5.55 6.77
CA THR A 56 14.95 4.76 6.65
C THR A 56 15.10 3.74 7.78
N LEU A 57 14.75 4.11 9.01
CA LEU A 57 14.80 3.20 10.17
C LEU A 57 13.79 2.05 10.06
N LEU A 58 12.60 2.32 9.51
CA LEU A 58 11.58 1.31 9.26
C LEU A 58 12.00 0.36 8.14
N ASP A 59 12.71 0.84 7.12
CA ASP A 59 13.23 0.01 6.02
C ASP A 59 14.40 -0.90 6.43
N VAL A 60 15.27 -0.44 7.34
CA VAL A 60 16.38 -1.26 7.87
C VAL A 60 15.99 -2.12 9.07
N ARG A 61 14.72 -2.05 9.51
CA ARG A 61 14.20 -2.96 10.55
C ARG A 61 14.52 -4.39 10.12
N PRO A 62 15.13 -5.23 10.99
CA PRO A 62 15.50 -6.59 10.63
C PRO A 62 14.33 -7.28 9.94
N LYS A 63 14.53 -7.58 8.66
CA LYS A 63 13.51 -8.26 7.86
C LYS A 63 13.37 -9.64 8.46
N ALA A 64 12.19 -9.95 8.99
CA ALA A 64 11.82 -11.36 9.08
C ALA A 64 12.02 -11.93 7.67
N ALA A 65 12.66 -13.09 7.54
CA ALA A 65 12.93 -13.73 6.23
C ALA A 65 11.65 -14.07 5.44
N GLU A 66 10.50 -13.69 5.97
CA GLU A 66 9.17 -13.98 5.48
C GLU A 66 8.73 -12.98 4.42
N SER A 67 8.00 -13.50 3.42
CA SER A 67 7.32 -12.66 2.44
C SER A 67 6.21 -11.87 3.14
N ILE A 68 6.29 -10.55 3.07
CA ILE A 68 5.32 -9.61 3.62
C ILE A 68 4.49 -9.03 2.48
N ALA A 69 3.17 -9.00 2.68
CA ALA A 69 2.22 -8.26 1.86
C ALA A 69 1.81 -6.94 2.52
N VAL A 70 1.70 -5.88 1.73
CA VAL A 70 0.92 -4.70 2.11
C VAL A 70 -0.53 -4.91 1.68
N VAL A 71 -1.45 -4.89 2.64
CA VAL A 71 -2.89 -4.93 2.37
C VAL A 71 -3.40 -3.50 2.20
N VAL A 72 -3.98 -3.19 1.04
CA VAL A 72 -4.42 -1.83 0.65
C VAL A 72 -5.93 -1.76 0.40
N PRO A 73 -6.61 -0.66 0.75
CA PRO A 73 -7.99 -0.40 0.36
C PRO A 73 -8.09 -0.37 -1.17
N ALA A 74 -8.98 -1.20 -1.71
CA ALA A 74 -8.92 -1.58 -3.10
C ALA A 74 -10.23 -1.44 -3.86
N ARG A 75 -11.16 -0.60 -3.40
CA ARG A 75 -12.46 -0.40 -4.09
C ARG A 75 -12.30 -0.08 -5.59
N LYS A 76 -11.32 0.77 -5.95
CA LYS A 76 -10.94 1.01 -7.35
C LYS A 76 -9.71 0.20 -7.78
N ALA A 77 -8.76 -0.01 -6.88
CA ALA A 77 -7.49 -0.66 -7.20
C ALA A 77 -7.62 -2.17 -7.50
N TRP A 78 -8.65 -2.85 -6.98
CA TRP A 78 -8.88 -4.27 -7.24
C TRP A 78 -9.21 -4.56 -8.72
N PRO A 79 -10.28 -3.97 -9.32
CA PRO A 79 -10.55 -4.18 -10.74
C PRO A 79 -9.43 -3.66 -11.64
N PHE A 80 -8.75 -2.58 -11.24
CA PHE A 80 -7.60 -2.07 -11.97
C PHE A 80 -6.44 -3.07 -12.01
N TYR A 81 -6.13 -3.70 -10.88
CA TYR A 81 -5.11 -4.75 -10.82
C TYR A 81 -5.46 -5.94 -11.73
N LEU A 82 -6.71 -6.41 -11.71
CA LEU A 82 -7.13 -7.52 -12.56
C LEU A 82 -6.96 -7.21 -14.06
N ALA A 83 -7.20 -5.96 -14.46
CA ALA A 83 -7.08 -5.53 -15.86
C ALA A 83 -5.63 -5.24 -16.30
N HIS A 84 -4.79 -4.72 -15.40
CA HIS A 84 -3.48 -4.14 -15.79
C HIS A 84 -2.27 -4.77 -15.10
N GLY A 85 -2.46 -5.66 -14.13
CA GLY A 85 -1.36 -6.26 -13.36
C GLY A 85 -0.55 -5.22 -12.59
N ALA A 86 -1.24 -4.19 -12.08
CA ALA A 86 -0.60 -3.04 -11.46
C ALA A 86 -1.39 -2.50 -10.26
N TYR A 87 -0.67 -1.89 -9.32
CA TYR A 87 -1.25 -1.10 -8.25
C TYR A 87 -0.72 0.33 -8.28
N VAL A 88 -1.64 1.30 -8.18
CA VAL A 88 -1.35 2.74 -8.23
C VAL A 88 -1.79 3.35 -6.91
N CYS A 89 -0.91 4.13 -6.28
CA CYS A 89 -1.24 4.85 -5.06
C CYS A 89 -0.77 6.31 -5.08
N GLN A 90 -1.50 7.14 -4.31
CA GLN A 90 -1.29 8.58 -4.25
C GLN A 90 0.14 8.96 -3.83
N PRO A 91 0.66 10.09 -4.33
CA PRO A 91 1.99 10.56 -3.98
C PRO A 91 2.08 10.90 -2.49
N GLY A 92 3.25 10.66 -1.90
CA GLY A 92 3.52 10.87 -0.47
C GLY A 92 3.04 9.75 0.46
N ARG A 93 2.45 8.67 -0.09
CA ARG A 93 2.14 7.47 0.68
C ARG A 93 3.41 6.66 0.92
N TYR A 94 3.68 6.29 2.16
CA TYR A 94 4.85 5.50 2.51
C TYR A 94 4.45 4.03 2.63
N ILE A 95 4.92 3.22 1.67
CA ILE A 95 4.86 1.76 1.76
C ILE A 95 6.29 1.30 2.07
N ARG A 96 6.49 0.48 3.10
CA ARG A 96 7.82 -0.11 3.38
C ARG A 96 8.23 -1.06 2.25
N GLN A 97 9.48 -1.50 2.22
CA GLN A 97 9.86 -2.57 1.29
C GLN A 97 9.03 -3.85 1.55
N VAL A 98 8.14 -4.19 0.62
CA VAL A 98 7.25 -5.36 0.67
C VAL A 98 7.45 -6.25 -0.54
N SER A 99 7.21 -7.55 -0.35
CA SER A 99 7.31 -8.55 -1.42
C SER A 99 6.01 -8.69 -2.20
N HIS A 100 4.86 -8.38 -1.59
CA HIS A 100 3.54 -8.63 -2.17
C HIS A 100 2.59 -7.47 -1.88
N VAL A 101 1.51 -7.39 -2.67
CA VAL A 101 0.36 -6.52 -2.42
C VAL A 101 -0.87 -7.40 -2.24
N ALA A 102 -1.73 -7.05 -1.29
CA ALA A 102 -3.02 -7.68 -1.09
C ALA A 102 -4.12 -6.61 -1.15
N PHE A 103 -5.28 -6.97 -1.68
CA PHE A 103 -6.35 -6.02 -1.95
C PHE A 103 -7.50 -6.21 -0.98
N TYR A 104 -7.85 -5.15 -0.23
CA TYR A 104 -9.03 -5.14 0.63
C TYR A 104 -10.19 -4.42 -0.06
N ALA A 105 -11.15 -5.18 -0.56
CA ALA A 105 -12.35 -4.72 -1.26
C ALA A 105 -13.56 -5.53 -0.79
N ASP A 106 -14.76 -4.93 -0.82
CA ASP A 106 -16.02 -5.61 -0.46
C ASP A 106 -16.00 -6.28 0.92
N ALA A 107 -15.39 -5.57 1.88
CA ALA A 107 -15.18 -6.00 3.26
C ALA A 107 -14.40 -7.32 3.42
N ALA A 108 -13.56 -7.65 2.43
CA ALA A 108 -12.73 -8.84 2.41
C ALA A 108 -11.32 -8.53 1.90
N VAL A 109 -10.34 -9.32 2.33
CA VAL A 109 -9.09 -9.44 1.57
C VAL A 109 -9.35 -10.40 0.41
N GLN A 110 -9.08 -9.92 -0.80
CA GLN A 110 -9.27 -10.63 -2.06
C GLN A 110 -8.26 -11.79 -2.18
N ARG A 111 -8.59 -12.77 -3.02
CA ARG A 111 -7.82 -14.02 -3.11
C ARG A 111 -6.43 -13.85 -3.70
N GLU A 112 -6.27 -12.93 -4.65
CA GLU A 112 -5.00 -12.76 -5.33
C GLU A 112 -4.10 -11.83 -4.52
N VAL A 113 -2.94 -12.37 -4.14
CA VAL A 113 -1.85 -11.69 -3.43
C VAL A 113 -0.64 -11.70 -4.36
N PRO A 114 -0.61 -10.81 -5.36
CA PRO A 114 0.49 -10.76 -6.31
C PRO A 114 1.80 -10.32 -5.66
N LYS A 115 2.90 -10.83 -6.23
CA LYS A 115 4.25 -10.40 -5.92
C LYS A 115 4.55 -9.08 -6.61
N VAL A 116 5.28 -8.21 -5.91
CA VAL A 116 5.85 -6.98 -6.48
C VAL A 116 7.04 -7.36 -7.35
N LEU A 117 6.92 -7.08 -8.64
CA LEU A 117 8.01 -7.22 -9.61
C LEU A 117 8.90 -5.98 -9.56
N GLU A 118 8.26 -4.81 -9.55
CA GLU A 118 8.95 -3.53 -9.54
C GLU A 118 8.09 -2.48 -8.83
N ARG A 119 8.76 -1.51 -8.21
CA ARG A 119 8.15 -0.31 -7.64
C ARG A 119 8.83 0.92 -8.23
N ILE A 120 8.03 1.83 -8.75
CA ILE A 120 8.46 3.12 -9.27
C ILE A 120 7.83 4.21 -8.39
N ASP A 121 8.67 4.89 -7.61
CA ASP A 121 8.23 5.80 -6.56
C ASP A 121 7.73 7.16 -7.05
N HIS A 122 8.20 7.59 -8.21
CA HIS A 122 7.83 8.88 -8.77
C HIS A 122 7.70 8.76 -10.28
N ILE A 123 6.46 8.76 -10.74
CA ILE A 123 6.15 8.89 -12.16
C ILE A 123 5.38 10.18 -12.34
N VAL A 124 5.87 11.03 -13.25
CA VAL A 124 5.15 12.21 -13.73
C VAL A 124 4.03 11.73 -14.66
N TRP A 125 2.78 12.04 -14.30
CA TRP A 125 1.56 11.52 -14.94
C TRP A 125 0.87 12.57 -15.81
N THR A 126 1.58 13.56 -16.35
CA THR A 126 0.94 14.58 -17.19
C THR A 126 0.53 14.00 -18.55
N PRO A 127 -0.57 14.46 -19.17
CA PRO A 127 -0.98 14.02 -20.51
C PRO A 127 0.14 14.10 -21.56
N GLU A 128 0.99 15.12 -21.46
CA GLU A 128 2.14 15.34 -22.34
C GLU A 128 3.19 14.24 -22.17
N GLU A 129 3.49 13.85 -20.93
CA GLU A 129 4.46 12.79 -20.62
C GLU A 129 3.93 11.41 -21.02
N ILE A 130 2.63 11.16 -20.85
CA ILE A 130 1.97 9.94 -21.35
C ILE A 130 2.08 9.87 -22.87
N GLY A 131 1.77 10.96 -23.57
CA GLY A 131 1.89 11.03 -25.04
C GLY A 131 3.31 10.79 -25.52
N ARG A 132 4.31 11.40 -24.86
CA ARG A 132 5.72 11.18 -25.15
C ARG A 132 6.13 9.71 -25.01
N ARG A 133 5.78 9.08 -23.88
CA ARG A 133 6.10 7.67 -23.61
C ARG A 133 5.47 6.71 -24.61
N MET A 134 4.24 6.99 -25.05
CA MET A 134 3.57 6.17 -26.08
C MET A 134 4.25 6.22 -27.45
N VAL A 135 4.77 7.38 -27.84
CA VAL A 135 5.31 7.61 -29.21
C VAL A 135 6.77 7.23 -29.34
N SER A 136 7.61 7.59 -28.37
CA SER A 136 9.06 7.46 -28.46
C SER A 136 9.69 6.61 -27.35
N GLY A 137 8.88 6.05 -26.47
CA GLY A 137 9.35 5.25 -25.34
C GLY A 137 9.74 3.82 -25.72
N THR A 138 10.43 3.17 -24.79
CA THR A 138 10.68 1.72 -24.81
C THR A 138 9.37 0.93 -24.71
N GLU A 139 9.40 -0.38 -24.93
CA GLU A 139 8.22 -1.24 -24.70
C GLU A 139 7.71 -1.16 -23.25
N GLU A 140 8.63 -0.97 -22.30
CA GLU A 140 8.32 -0.73 -20.89
C GLU A 140 7.62 0.62 -20.69
N ASP A 141 8.10 1.69 -21.33
CA ASP A 141 7.44 3.00 -21.28
C ASP A 141 6.03 2.97 -21.86
N LYS A 142 5.83 2.22 -22.95
CA LYS A 142 4.49 2.04 -23.55
C LYS A 142 3.56 1.27 -22.61
N ARG A 143 4.07 0.24 -21.93
CA ARG A 143 3.31 -0.50 -20.91
C ARG A 143 2.92 0.43 -19.75
N ILE A 144 3.87 1.22 -19.22
CA ILE A 144 3.60 2.20 -18.17
C ILE A 144 2.57 3.22 -18.64
N ALA A 145 2.70 3.77 -19.84
CA ALA A 145 1.74 4.72 -20.39
C ALA A 145 0.33 4.11 -20.56
N GLY A 146 0.23 2.84 -20.95
CA GLY A 146 -1.03 2.10 -21.00
C GLY A 146 -1.68 1.95 -19.62
N ILE A 147 -0.90 1.64 -18.58
CA ILE A 147 -1.35 1.58 -17.18
C ILE A 147 -1.86 2.96 -16.73
N ILE A 148 -1.11 4.02 -17.02
CA ILE A 148 -1.50 5.39 -16.64
C ILE A 148 -2.81 5.79 -17.32
N LYS A 149 -2.96 5.48 -18.62
CA LYS A 149 -4.20 5.75 -19.36
C LYS A 149 -5.40 5.03 -18.74
N GLY A 150 -5.27 3.72 -18.46
CA GLY A 150 -6.32 2.95 -17.80
C GLY A 150 -6.67 3.48 -16.41
N ALA A 151 -5.69 3.98 -15.66
CA ALA A 151 -5.93 4.61 -14.36
C ALA A 151 -6.70 5.93 -14.51
N ARG A 152 -6.35 6.78 -15.50
CA ARG A 152 -7.10 8.02 -15.78
C ARG A 152 -8.54 7.74 -16.17
N ASP A 153 -8.80 6.72 -16.98
CA ASP A 153 -10.16 6.31 -17.39
C ASP A 153 -11.05 5.89 -16.20
N LEU A 154 -10.44 5.46 -15.08
CA LEU A 154 -11.13 5.12 -13.83
C LEU A 154 -11.16 6.27 -12.80
N GLY A 155 -10.73 7.47 -13.21
CA GLY A 155 -10.82 8.71 -12.44
C GLY A 155 -9.67 8.94 -11.46
N TRP A 156 -8.45 8.52 -11.80
CA TRP A 156 -7.23 9.01 -11.17
C TRP A 156 -6.75 10.26 -11.91
N GLU A 157 -6.72 11.42 -11.23
CA GLU A 157 -6.49 12.74 -11.86
C GLU A 157 -5.20 13.44 -11.42
N GLY A 158 -4.44 12.83 -10.51
CA GLY A 158 -3.19 13.39 -9.99
C GLY A 158 -2.11 13.48 -11.07
N ASN A 159 -1.15 14.37 -10.83
CA ASN A 159 -0.01 14.58 -11.73
C ASN A 159 1.21 13.74 -11.36
N GLU A 160 1.17 13.07 -10.21
CA GLU A 160 2.23 12.20 -9.71
C GLU A 160 1.62 11.02 -8.98
N TYR A 161 2.20 9.84 -9.14
CA TYR A 161 1.79 8.63 -8.44
C TYR A 161 2.98 7.67 -8.24
N GLN A 162 2.81 6.77 -7.28
CA GLN A 162 3.63 5.57 -7.15
C GLN A 162 2.97 4.42 -7.91
N LEU A 163 3.78 3.66 -8.65
CA LEU A 163 3.35 2.50 -9.43
C LEU A 163 4.05 1.24 -8.95
N PHE A 164 3.27 0.20 -8.72
CA PHE A 164 3.75 -1.15 -8.43
C PHE A 164 3.36 -2.04 -9.61
N LEU A 165 4.36 -2.65 -10.25
CA LEU A 165 4.16 -3.69 -11.25
C LEU A 165 4.04 -5.03 -10.51
N LEU A 166 2.98 -5.76 -10.81
CA LEU A 166 2.55 -6.93 -10.07
C LEU A 166 2.47 -8.16 -10.99
N THR A 167 2.69 -9.34 -10.43
CA THR A 167 2.44 -10.60 -11.14
C THR A 167 0.95 -10.77 -11.47
N HIS A 168 0.61 -11.32 -12.64
CA HIS A 168 -0.76 -11.69 -12.99
C HIS A 168 -1.21 -13.01 -12.34
N PRO A 169 -2.53 -13.28 -12.19
CA PRO A 169 -3.07 -14.54 -11.66
C PRO A 169 -3.05 -15.70 -12.67
N ASP A 170 -1.98 -15.80 -13.47
CA ASP A 170 -1.78 -16.84 -14.49
C ASP A 170 -0.62 -17.78 -14.10
N ASP A 171 -0.32 -18.75 -14.97
CA ASP A 171 0.75 -19.72 -14.71
C ASP A 171 2.13 -19.07 -14.62
N GLU A 172 2.36 -18.00 -15.38
CA GLU A 172 3.63 -17.28 -15.34
C GLU A 172 3.80 -16.52 -14.02
N GLY A 173 2.78 -15.78 -13.62
CA GLY A 173 2.76 -15.09 -12.34
C GLY A 173 2.95 -16.05 -11.17
N ARG A 174 2.29 -17.23 -11.20
CA ARG A 174 2.50 -18.28 -10.20
C ARG A 174 3.96 -18.74 -10.13
N ARG A 175 4.61 -18.95 -11.29
CA ARG A 175 6.06 -19.28 -11.33
C ARG A 175 6.94 -18.15 -10.77
N LEU A 176 6.53 -16.90 -10.96
CA LEU A 176 7.24 -15.72 -10.46
C LEU A 176 7.00 -15.45 -8.96
N GLY A 177 6.08 -16.19 -8.33
CA GLY A 177 5.79 -16.14 -6.90
C GLY A 177 4.47 -15.48 -6.54
N HIS A 178 3.53 -15.35 -7.48
CA HIS A 178 2.15 -14.97 -7.18
C HIS A 178 1.50 -15.97 -6.20
N VAL A 179 0.76 -15.46 -5.22
CA VAL A 179 0.03 -16.28 -4.26
C VAL A 179 -1.48 -16.11 -4.44
N THR A 180 -2.19 -17.22 -4.58
CA THR A 180 -3.66 -17.26 -4.62
C THR A 180 -4.18 -17.93 -3.35
N LEU A 181 -4.94 -17.20 -2.54
CA LEU A 181 -5.57 -17.72 -1.34
C LEU A 181 -6.70 -18.71 -1.67
N GLY A 182 -6.90 -19.69 -0.78
CA GLY A 182 -7.99 -20.66 -0.93
C GLY A 182 -9.37 -19.99 -0.95
N THR A 183 -9.57 -18.95 -0.14
CA THR A 183 -10.80 -18.16 -0.08
C THR A 183 -10.48 -16.68 0.11
N GLU A 184 -11.44 -15.80 -0.14
CA GLU A 184 -11.37 -14.44 0.37
C GLU A 184 -11.39 -14.47 1.90
N LEU A 185 -10.58 -13.62 2.54
CA LEU A 185 -10.57 -13.52 4.00
C LEU A 185 -11.58 -12.47 4.43
N ARG A 186 -12.64 -12.92 5.11
CA ARG A 186 -13.71 -12.06 5.63
C ARG A 186 -13.65 -11.99 7.15
N ARG A 187 -14.25 -10.95 7.72
CA ARG A 187 -14.43 -10.84 9.18
C ARG A 187 -15.47 -11.89 9.62
N GLN A 188 -15.19 -12.64 10.68
CA GLN A 188 -16.22 -13.42 11.37
C GLN A 188 -17.07 -12.47 12.23
N GLY A 189 -18.35 -12.35 11.91
CA GLY A 189 -19.32 -11.53 12.63
C GLY A 189 -19.67 -10.20 11.94
N SER A 190 -20.97 -9.94 11.81
CA SER A 190 -21.52 -8.66 11.35
C SER A 190 -21.66 -7.72 12.54
N GLY A 191 -20.79 -6.72 12.62
CA GLY A 191 -20.89 -5.64 13.61
C GLY A 191 -20.55 -4.30 12.99
N ARG A 192 -21.05 -3.21 13.57
CA ARG A 192 -20.68 -1.82 13.26
C ARG A 192 -19.23 -1.54 13.70
N GLY A 193 -18.28 -2.28 13.16
CA GLY A 193 -16.85 -2.05 13.30
C GLY A 193 -16.34 -1.15 12.17
N SER A 194 -15.29 -0.39 12.44
CA SER A 194 -14.56 0.28 11.36
C SER A 194 -13.95 -0.74 10.39
N ALA A 195 -13.76 -0.35 9.12
CA ALA A 195 -13.11 -1.19 8.12
C ALA A 195 -11.79 -1.78 8.63
N TRP A 196 -11.52 -3.06 8.31
CA TRP A 196 -10.32 -3.77 8.76
C TRP A 196 -9.04 -3.10 8.21
N VAL A 197 -9.06 -2.65 6.95
CA VAL A 197 -8.04 -1.75 6.39
C VAL A 197 -8.63 -0.35 6.18
N GLN A 198 -8.01 0.67 6.79
CA GLN A 198 -8.36 2.07 6.54
C GLN A 198 -7.34 2.77 5.63
N ARG A 199 -6.05 2.48 5.84
CA ARG A 199 -4.95 2.99 5.01
C ARG A 199 -4.16 1.86 4.41
N GLN A 200 -3.45 1.11 5.24
CA GLN A 200 -2.78 -0.11 4.87
C GLN A 200 -2.61 -0.97 6.12
N ARG A 201 -2.39 -2.25 5.90
CA ARG A 201 -1.90 -3.18 6.90
C ARG A 201 -0.76 -3.99 6.33
N TYR A 202 0.05 -4.57 7.19
CA TYR A 202 1.06 -5.53 6.76
C TYR A 202 0.71 -6.89 7.33
N ALA A 203 0.83 -7.92 6.50
CA ALA A 203 0.60 -9.29 6.89
C ALA A 203 1.66 -10.19 6.26
N VAL A 204 2.00 -11.27 6.96
CA VAL A 204 2.89 -12.31 6.44
C VAL A 204 2.10 -13.14 5.42
N VAL A 205 2.66 -13.34 4.22
CA VAL A 205 1.99 -14.05 3.12
C VAL A 205 1.67 -15.49 3.49
N ALA A 206 2.56 -16.15 4.23
CA ALA A 206 2.33 -17.50 4.75
C ALA A 206 1.14 -17.54 5.72
N ALA A 207 1.04 -16.56 6.62
CA ALA A 207 -0.10 -16.42 7.51
C ALA A 207 -1.42 -16.17 6.76
N MET A 208 -1.39 -15.31 5.73
CA MET A 208 -2.57 -15.10 4.87
C MET A 208 -3.03 -16.38 4.18
N SER A 209 -2.07 -17.22 3.74
CA SER A 209 -2.36 -18.49 3.07
C SER A 209 -2.96 -19.53 4.03
N ALA A 210 -2.59 -19.49 5.30
CA ALA A 210 -3.12 -20.37 6.35
C ALA A 210 -4.44 -19.87 6.97
N ALA A 211 -4.69 -18.56 6.92
CA ALA A 211 -5.87 -17.93 7.49
C ALA A 211 -7.16 -18.36 6.77
N ARG A 212 -8.25 -18.45 7.53
CA ARG A 212 -9.62 -18.61 7.01
C ARG A 212 -10.42 -17.31 7.14
N THR A 213 -9.98 -16.42 8.03
CA THR A 213 -10.70 -15.21 8.42
C THR A 213 -9.75 -14.06 8.65
N LEU A 214 -10.27 -12.82 8.66
CA LEU A 214 -9.48 -11.66 9.07
C LEU A 214 -9.09 -11.67 10.55
N GLY A 215 -9.83 -12.41 11.39
CA GLY A 215 -9.51 -12.53 12.81
C GLY A 215 -8.22 -13.32 13.05
N ASP A 216 -7.93 -14.29 12.17
CA ASP A 216 -6.71 -15.10 12.25
C ASP A 216 -5.44 -14.25 12.01
N LEU A 217 -5.59 -13.14 11.27
CA LEU A 217 -4.50 -12.19 10.99
C LEU A 217 -4.30 -11.14 12.10
N ASP A 218 -5.28 -10.98 13.00
CA ASP A 218 -5.18 -10.04 14.13
C ASP A 218 -4.48 -10.66 15.36
N GLN A 219 -4.22 -11.98 15.34
CA GLN A 219 -3.66 -12.75 16.47
C GLN A 219 -2.17 -13.09 16.31
N LEU A 220 -1.54 -12.66 15.22
CA LEU A 220 -0.13 -12.89 14.87
C LEU A 220 0.71 -11.65 15.14
#